data_AF-A0A1Q6X7A1-F1
#
_entry.id   AF-A0A1Q6X7A1-F1
#
_cell.length_a   1.000
_cell.length_b   1.000
_cell.length_c   1.000
_cell.angle_alpha   90.00
_cell.angle_beta   90.00
_cell.angle_gamma   90.00
#
_symmetry.space_group_name_H-M   'P 1'
#
loop_
_entity.id
_entity.type
_entity.pdbx_description
1 polymer ?
#
loop_
_entity_poly.entity_id
_entity_poly.type
_entity_poly.pdbx_seq_one_letter_code
_entity_poly.pdbx_strand_id
1 'polypeptide(L)'
;MGPQAVSGNPAGKAGLADAPAVELALSRSKLYLLLSWGFLYPEEEEFYNYLQDGEFVEDGLSAVESLEKSFEAAKASPAARDLILPIRKLIEQIGEWEQENFKTWEFSDLQDEHRRVFSNVISLDAPPYETLFGNEHVFQQSHTMGDIAGYYKAFGLELAEVVHERLDHISVELEFLHFLAYKESYALCHDGEEKLQVVVDAEKKFVRDHIGRWAPLFADMASKKAQRGFFHLLCELGKAYLKFECAYLGVKPQPYKETDYKPATFNPPEGASFECGAQDLGNELTVLLDEVGGRSQMDEGDTS
;
A
#
# COMPACT_ATOMS: atom_id res chain seq x y z
N MET A 1 -3.41 -7.86 -70.69
CA MET A 1 -2.82 -7.05 -69.60
C MET A 1 -3.65 -7.32 -68.37
N GLY A 2 -3.13 -8.13 -67.44
CA GLY A 2 -3.86 -8.50 -66.22
C GLY A 2 -3.78 -7.37 -65.18
N PRO A 3 -4.81 -7.16 -64.35
CA PRO A 3 -4.68 -6.33 -63.17
C PRO A 3 -3.85 -7.08 -62.12
N GLN A 4 -2.75 -6.45 -61.71
CA GLN A 4 -1.92 -6.88 -60.59
C GLN A 4 -2.74 -6.85 -59.29
N ALA A 5 -2.66 -7.95 -58.54
CA ALA A 5 -3.06 -8.01 -57.16
C ALA A 5 -2.17 -7.08 -56.32
N VAL A 6 -2.79 -6.18 -55.54
CA VAL A 6 -2.10 -5.48 -54.45
C VAL A 6 -2.04 -6.47 -53.29
N SER A 7 -0.85 -7.02 -53.11
CA SER A 7 -0.42 -7.86 -51.99
C SER A 7 -0.56 -7.12 -50.66
N GLY A 8 -0.83 -7.89 -49.61
CA GLY A 8 -1.20 -7.43 -48.28
C GLY A 8 -0.19 -6.52 -47.59
N ASN A 9 -0.71 -5.84 -46.57
CA ASN A 9 0.07 -5.19 -45.53
C ASN A 9 0.38 -6.25 -44.47
N PRO A 10 1.64 -6.70 -44.28
CA PRO A 10 1.98 -7.66 -43.24
C PRO A 10 2.35 -6.93 -41.94
N ALA A 11 1.86 -7.48 -40.83
CA ALA A 11 2.26 -7.21 -39.44
C ALA A 11 1.92 -5.82 -38.86
N GLY A 12 0.96 -5.82 -37.94
CA GLY A 12 0.79 -4.73 -36.98
C GLY A 12 2.09 -4.54 -36.21
N LYS A 13 2.66 -3.34 -36.28
CA LYS A 13 3.79 -2.94 -35.45
C LYS A 13 3.29 -2.90 -34.01
N ALA A 14 3.82 -3.77 -33.14
CA ALA A 14 3.69 -3.63 -31.70
C ALA A 14 4.01 -2.17 -31.32
N GLY A 15 3.10 -1.50 -30.62
CA GLY A 15 3.26 -0.11 -30.22
C GLY A 15 4.40 0.02 -29.19
N LEU A 16 4.88 1.25 -28.94
CA LEU A 16 5.79 1.48 -27.80
C LEU A 16 5.20 0.97 -26.47
N ALA A 17 3.87 0.95 -26.35
CA ALA A 17 3.15 0.43 -25.19
C ALA A 17 3.34 -1.08 -24.96
N ASP A 18 3.55 -1.86 -26.02
CA ASP A 18 3.73 -3.33 -25.92
C ASP A 18 5.20 -3.72 -25.67
N ALA A 19 6.08 -2.73 -25.40
CA ALA A 19 7.48 -3.00 -25.16
C ALA A 19 7.65 -3.77 -23.83
N PRO A 20 8.51 -4.81 -23.77
CA PRO A 20 8.66 -5.63 -22.57
C PRO A 20 8.94 -4.86 -21.28
N ALA A 21 9.67 -3.74 -21.34
CA ALA A 21 9.93 -2.92 -20.17
C ALA A 21 8.67 -2.21 -19.64
N VAL A 22 7.77 -1.80 -20.53
CA VAL A 22 6.51 -1.11 -20.21
C VAL A 22 5.55 -2.09 -19.53
N GLU A 23 5.38 -3.27 -20.12
CA GLU A 23 4.56 -4.35 -19.57
C GLU A 23 5.08 -4.87 -18.24
N LEU A 24 6.42 -4.96 -18.09
CA LEU A 24 7.03 -5.33 -16.82
C LEU A 24 6.70 -4.32 -15.72
N ALA A 25 6.84 -3.02 -16.00
CA ALA A 25 6.50 -1.97 -15.03
C ALA A 25 5.00 -1.94 -14.68
N LEU A 26 4.11 -2.16 -15.66
CA LEU A 26 2.66 -2.27 -15.40
C LEU A 26 2.31 -3.50 -14.56
N SER A 27 2.94 -4.65 -14.86
CA SER A 27 2.72 -5.89 -14.09
C SER A 27 3.14 -5.72 -12.64
N ARG A 28 4.28 -5.06 -12.41
CA ARG A 28 4.73 -4.69 -11.06
C ARG A 28 3.70 -3.79 -10.36
N SER A 29 3.27 -2.74 -11.06
CA SER A 29 2.27 -1.81 -10.57
C SER A 29 0.97 -2.51 -10.13
N LYS A 30 0.47 -3.47 -10.91
CA LYS A 30 -0.75 -4.22 -10.57
C LYS A 30 -0.56 -5.09 -9.32
N LEU A 31 0.59 -5.75 -9.16
CA LEU A 31 0.89 -6.56 -7.98
C LEU A 31 0.99 -5.73 -6.70
N TYR A 32 1.57 -4.53 -6.77
CA TYR A 32 1.54 -3.57 -5.67
C TYR A 32 0.12 -3.17 -5.28
N LEU A 33 -0.76 -2.91 -6.26
CA LEU A 33 -2.14 -2.52 -6.01
C LEU A 33 -2.94 -3.63 -5.31
N LEU A 34 -2.80 -4.87 -5.78
CA LEU A 34 -3.45 -6.03 -5.15
C LEU A 34 -3.03 -6.20 -3.69
N LEU A 35 -1.72 -6.07 -3.40
CA LEU A 35 -1.22 -6.11 -2.03
C LEU A 35 -1.74 -4.95 -1.20
N SER A 36 -1.76 -3.73 -1.76
CA SER A 36 -2.29 -2.54 -1.08
C SER A 36 -3.73 -2.76 -0.64
N TRP A 37 -4.61 -3.17 -1.56
CA TRP A 37 -6.01 -3.47 -1.27
C TRP A 37 -6.17 -4.60 -0.25
N GLY A 38 -5.36 -5.66 -0.37
CA GLY A 38 -5.40 -6.80 0.56
C GLY A 38 -5.06 -6.43 2.00
N PHE A 39 -4.15 -5.49 2.23
CA PHE A 39 -3.76 -5.07 3.58
C PHE A 39 -4.65 -3.97 4.15
N LEU A 40 -5.35 -3.20 3.31
CA LEU A 40 -6.26 -2.16 3.78
C LEU A 40 -7.46 -2.77 4.49
N TYR A 41 -7.93 -2.13 5.57
CA TYR A 41 -9.16 -2.55 6.22
C TYR A 41 -10.34 -2.36 5.26
N PRO A 42 -11.18 -3.38 5.04
CA PRO A 42 -12.30 -3.27 4.11
C PRO A 42 -13.45 -2.49 4.75
N GLU A 43 -13.49 -1.18 4.52
CA GLU A 43 -14.57 -0.29 4.97
C GLU A 43 -15.89 -0.57 4.22
N GLU A 44 -15.78 -0.91 2.94
CA GLU A 44 -16.90 -1.15 2.03
C GLU A 44 -16.79 -2.54 1.35
N GLU A 45 -17.87 -3.00 0.72
CA GLU A 45 -18.00 -4.37 0.18
C GLU A 45 -17.21 -4.59 -1.13
N GLU A 46 -16.69 -3.54 -1.77
CA GLU A 46 -16.01 -3.61 -3.07
C GLU A 46 -14.89 -4.64 -3.07
N PHE A 47 -14.01 -4.59 -2.06
CA PHE A 47 -12.89 -5.53 -1.97
C PHE A 47 -13.37 -6.96 -1.66
N TYR A 48 -14.42 -7.11 -0.86
CA TYR A 48 -15.02 -8.41 -0.59
C TYR A 48 -15.66 -9.02 -1.85
N ASN A 49 -16.39 -8.24 -2.63
CA ASN A 49 -16.97 -8.67 -3.91
C ASN A 49 -15.86 -9.04 -4.91
N TYR A 50 -14.79 -8.25 -4.97
CA TYR A 50 -13.61 -8.52 -5.78
C TYR A 50 -12.94 -9.88 -5.46
N LEU A 51 -12.94 -10.28 -4.18
CA LEU A 51 -12.50 -11.61 -3.74
C LEU A 51 -13.53 -12.71 -4.06
N GLN A 52 -14.83 -12.45 -3.84
CA GLN A 52 -15.89 -13.43 -4.10
C GLN A 52 -16.01 -13.80 -5.58
N ASP A 53 -15.84 -12.81 -6.46
CA ASP A 53 -15.91 -12.99 -7.91
C ASP A 53 -14.64 -13.63 -8.48
N GLY A 54 -13.59 -13.80 -7.66
CA GLY A 54 -12.29 -14.39 -8.05
C GLY A 54 -11.40 -13.44 -8.85
N GLU A 55 -11.81 -12.19 -9.01
CA GLU A 55 -11.11 -11.18 -9.80
C GLU A 55 -9.72 -10.87 -9.22
N PHE A 56 -9.56 -10.93 -7.89
CA PHE A 56 -8.25 -10.76 -7.23
C PHE A 56 -7.20 -11.74 -7.77
N VAL A 57 -7.57 -13.02 -7.89
CA VAL A 57 -6.68 -14.09 -8.36
C VAL A 57 -6.50 -14.03 -9.86
N GLU A 58 -7.56 -13.77 -10.63
CA GLU A 58 -7.47 -13.60 -12.08
C GLU A 58 -6.49 -12.47 -12.46
N ASP A 59 -6.64 -11.31 -11.82
CA ASP A 59 -5.76 -10.17 -12.02
C ASP A 59 -4.33 -10.45 -11.57
N GLY A 60 -4.16 -11.13 -10.43
CA GLY A 60 -2.86 -11.53 -9.92
C GLY A 60 -2.12 -12.49 -10.85
N LEU A 61 -2.79 -13.52 -11.35
CA LEU A 61 -2.22 -14.49 -12.28
C LEU A 61 -1.91 -13.86 -13.64
N SER A 62 -2.79 -12.98 -14.13
CA SER A 62 -2.58 -12.21 -15.36
C SER A 62 -1.33 -11.33 -15.25
N ALA A 63 -1.18 -10.59 -14.14
CA ALA A 63 -0.01 -9.75 -13.88
C ALA A 63 1.27 -10.59 -13.80
N VAL A 64 1.27 -11.73 -13.11
CA VAL A 64 2.44 -12.62 -13.04
C VAL A 64 2.78 -13.23 -14.40
N GLU A 65 1.79 -13.62 -15.20
CA GLU A 65 2.03 -14.13 -16.55
C GLU A 65 2.68 -13.07 -17.46
N SER A 66 2.20 -11.82 -17.40
CA SER A 66 2.82 -10.72 -18.16
C SER A 66 4.23 -10.40 -17.65
N LEU A 67 4.45 -10.46 -16.34
CA LEU A 67 5.76 -10.30 -15.70
C LEU A 67 6.77 -11.35 -16.21
N GLU A 68 6.39 -12.63 -16.22
CA GLU A 68 7.22 -13.74 -16.71
C GLU A 68 7.62 -13.56 -18.17
N LYS A 69 6.65 -13.29 -19.05
CA LYS A 69 6.89 -13.06 -20.49
C LYS A 69 7.83 -11.87 -20.71
N SER A 70 7.62 -10.79 -19.97
CA SER A 70 8.42 -9.57 -20.10
C SER A 70 9.85 -9.75 -19.60
N PHE A 71 10.06 -10.58 -18.56
CA PHE A 71 11.40 -10.97 -18.08
C PHE A 71 12.16 -11.86 -19.06
N GLU A 72 11.49 -12.67 -19.88
CA GLU A 72 12.15 -13.45 -20.93
C GLU A 72 12.69 -12.56 -22.05
N ALA A 73 11.98 -11.47 -22.34
CA ALA A 73 12.36 -10.51 -23.37
C ALA A 73 13.35 -9.44 -22.88
N ALA A 74 13.35 -9.12 -21.58
CA ALA A 74 14.30 -8.21 -20.95
C ALA A 74 15.57 -8.92 -20.46
N LYS A 75 16.75 -8.29 -20.54
CA LYS A 75 18.02 -8.83 -20.00
C LYS A 75 18.11 -8.65 -18.47
N ALA A 76 17.06 -9.02 -17.74
CA ALA A 76 16.97 -8.84 -16.30
C ALA A 76 17.84 -9.84 -15.50
N SER A 77 18.01 -9.59 -14.21
CA SER A 77 18.80 -10.44 -13.30
C SER A 77 18.19 -11.85 -13.17
N PRO A 78 18.97 -12.93 -13.36
CA PRO A 78 18.50 -14.30 -13.13
C PRO A 78 17.92 -14.50 -11.72
N ALA A 79 18.50 -13.84 -10.71
CA ALA A 79 18.06 -13.96 -9.32
C ALA A 79 16.66 -13.38 -9.08
N ALA A 80 16.26 -12.34 -9.83
CA ALA A 80 14.90 -11.79 -9.75
C ALA A 80 13.89 -12.70 -10.46
N ARG A 81 14.28 -13.29 -11.60
CA ARG A 81 13.42 -14.21 -12.36
C ARG A 81 13.01 -15.44 -11.54
N ASP A 82 13.94 -16.03 -10.78
CA ASP A 82 13.65 -17.20 -9.95
C ASP A 82 12.65 -16.91 -8.81
N LEU A 83 12.43 -15.64 -8.46
CA LEU A 83 11.50 -15.22 -7.42
C LEU A 83 10.05 -15.07 -7.92
N ILE A 84 9.82 -15.12 -9.22
CA ILE A 84 8.47 -15.01 -9.80
C ILE A 84 7.64 -16.27 -9.52
N LEU A 85 8.26 -17.45 -9.59
CA LEU A 85 7.56 -18.72 -9.37
C LEU A 85 6.93 -18.84 -7.96
N PRO A 86 7.61 -18.49 -6.85
CA PRO A 86 6.97 -18.41 -5.54
C PRO A 86 5.75 -17.48 -5.49
N ILE A 87 5.81 -16.32 -6.15
CA ILE A 87 4.69 -15.36 -6.21
C ILE A 87 3.49 -15.99 -6.92
N ARG A 88 3.71 -16.60 -8.10
CA ARG A 88 2.67 -17.35 -8.84
C ARG A 88 1.97 -18.36 -7.93
N LYS A 89 2.75 -19.21 -7.26
CA LYS A 89 2.23 -20.28 -6.40
C LYS A 89 1.39 -19.75 -5.24
N LEU A 90 1.77 -18.62 -4.65
CA LEU A 90 1.01 -18.00 -3.57
C LEU A 90 -0.34 -17.47 -4.06
N ILE A 91 -0.38 -16.88 -5.26
CA ILE A 91 -1.65 -16.43 -5.88
C ILE A 91 -2.54 -17.63 -6.23
N GLU A 92 -1.97 -18.72 -6.76
CA GLU A 92 -2.71 -19.97 -7.00
C GLU A 92 -3.30 -20.55 -5.69
N GLN A 93 -2.52 -20.56 -4.61
CA GLN A 93 -2.97 -20.99 -3.28
C GLN A 93 -4.06 -20.09 -2.71
N ILE A 94 -4.01 -18.78 -2.97
CA ILE A 94 -5.10 -17.87 -2.63
C ILE A 94 -6.35 -18.33 -3.38
N GLY A 95 -6.30 -18.52 -4.70
CA GLY A 95 -7.45 -18.99 -5.48
C GLY A 95 -8.04 -20.32 -5.03
N GLU A 96 -7.20 -21.30 -4.68
CA GLU A 96 -7.65 -22.56 -4.07
C GLU A 96 -8.41 -22.29 -2.76
N TRP A 97 -7.85 -21.44 -1.91
CA TRP A 97 -8.47 -21.09 -0.63
C TRP A 97 -9.78 -20.30 -0.81
N GLU A 98 -9.83 -19.34 -1.74
CA GLU A 98 -11.01 -18.53 -2.05
C GLU A 98 -12.19 -19.41 -2.50
N GLN A 99 -11.92 -20.35 -3.43
CA GLN A 99 -12.94 -21.26 -3.97
C GLN A 99 -13.55 -22.18 -2.91
N GLU A 100 -12.77 -22.54 -1.89
CA GLU A 100 -13.18 -23.42 -0.79
C GLU A 100 -13.88 -22.65 0.35
N ASN A 101 -13.47 -21.41 0.65
CA ASN A 101 -13.85 -20.73 1.90
C ASN A 101 -14.71 -19.47 1.69
N PHE A 102 -14.40 -18.59 0.74
CA PHE A 102 -15.11 -17.30 0.60
C PHE A 102 -16.59 -17.44 0.22
N LYS A 103 -16.99 -18.56 -0.40
CA LYS A 103 -18.41 -18.87 -0.68
C LYS A 103 -19.29 -18.94 0.57
N THR A 104 -18.67 -19.10 1.73
CA THR A 104 -19.35 -19.23 3.03
C THR A 104 -19.13 -18.04 3.95
N TRP A 105 -18.27 -17.10 3.55
CA TRP A 105 -17.98 -15.90 4.31
C TRP A 105 -18.98 -14.82 3.94
N GLU A 106 -19.45 -14.07 4.91
CA GLU A 106 -20.12 -12.78 4.75
C GLU A 106 -19.08 -11.65 4.80
N PHE A 107 -19.45 -10.43 4.39
CA PHE A 107 -18.56 -9.27 4.45
C PHE A 107 -17.97 -9.03 5.85
N SER A 108 -18.77 -9.23 6.90
CA SER A 108 -18.32 -9.10 8.30
C SER A 108 -17.23 -10.09 8.68
N ASP A 109 -17.21 -11.29 8.09
CA ASP A 109 -16.17 -12.29 8.39
C ASP A 109 -14.79 -11.82 7.89
N LEU A 110 -14.76 -11.13 6.73
CA LEU A 110 -13.54 -10.52 6.22
C LEU A 110 -13.04 -9.40 7.16
N GLN A 111 -13.95 -8.53 7.62
CA GLN A 111 -13.62 -7.46 8.56
C GLN A 111 -13.13 -8.00 9.91
N ASP A 112 -13.77 -9.03 10.44
CA ASP A 112 -13.40 -9.65 11.71
C ASP A 112 -12.05 -10.36 11.61
N GLU A 113 -11.78 -11.08 10.53
CA GLU A 113 -10.50 -11.71 10.31
C GLU A 113 -9.39 -10.64 10.11
N HIS A 114 -9.65 -9.57 9.34
CA HIS A 114 -8.69 -8.48 9.16
C HIS A 114 -8.32 -7.87 10.51
N ARG A 115 -9.31 -7.50 11.34
CA ARG A 115 -9.08 -7.04 12.70
C ARG A 115 -8.30 -8.05 13.51
N ARG A 116 -8.68 -9.34 13.47
CA ARG A 116 -7.99 -10.39 14.22
C ARG A 116 -6.51 -10.43 13.86
N VAL A 117 -6.15 -10.29 12.59
CA VAL A 117 -4.76 -10.39 12.12
C VAL A 117 -3.99 -9.09 12.34
N PHE A 118 -4.52 -7.93 11.93
CA PHE A 118 -3.76 -6.68 11.83
C PHE A 118 -4.03 -5.66 12.95
N SER A 119 -5.04 -5.86 13.81
CA SER A 119 -5.27 -4.93 14.93
C SER A 119 -4.25 -5.09 16.06
N ASN A 120 -4.04 -3.98 16.79
CA ASN A 120 -2.99 -3.80 17.81
C ASN A 120 -3.49 -3.89 19.26
N VAL A 121 -4.45 -4.78 19.54
CA VAL A 121 -5.09 -4.86 20.87
C VAL A 121 -4.09 -5.39 21.93
N ILE A 122 -3.07 -6.14 21.53
CA ILE A 122 -2.05 -6.73 22.40
C ILE A 122 -0.66 -6.28 21.94
N SER A 123 0.24 -6.10 22.90
CA SER A 123 1.61 -5.61 22.72
C SER A 123 2.54 -6.54 21.90
N LEU A 124 2.01 -7.49 21.13
CA LEU A 124 2.76 -8.42 20.28
C LEU A 124 2.13 -8.52 18.89
N ASP A 125 1.13 -7.70 18.60
CA ASP A 125 0.40 -7.71 17.34
C ASP A 125 1.23 -7.01 16.27
N ALA A 126 1.37 -7.66 15.11
CA ALA A 126 2.09 -7.14 13.94
C ALA A 126 1.36 -5.94 13.35
N PRO A 127 1.70 -4.69 13.74
CA PRO A 127 0.96 -3.52 13.31
C PRO A 127 1.35 -3.23 11.86
N PRO A 128 0.40 -2.82 11.02
CA PRO A 128 0.73 -2.49 9.64
C PRO A 128 1.33 -1.08 9.49
N TYR A 129 2.20 -0.61 10.40
CA TYR A 129 2.78 0.74 10.37
C TYR A 129 4.32 0.74 10.49
N GLU A 130 5.04 1.41 9.57
CA GLU A 130 6.52 1.45 9.56
C GLU A 130 7.08 1.96 10.89
N THR A 131 6.50 3.03 11.43
CA THR A 131 7.12 3.71 12.57
C THR A 131 7.14 2.89 13.86
N LEU A 132 6.42 1.76 13.91
CA LEU A 132 6.44 0.81 15.02
C LEU A 132 7.57 -0.24 14.92
N PHE A 133 8.35 -0.19 13.83
CA PHE A 133 9.52 -1.02 13.61
C PHE A 133 10.80 -0.16 13.59
N GLY A 134 11.72 -0.43 14.52
CA GLY A 134 13.07 0.14 14.51
C GLY A 134 13.22 1.59 15.00
N ASN A 135 12.12 2.28 15.33
CA ASN A 135 12.18 3.62 15.91
C ASN A 135 12.10 3.55 17.44
N GLU A 136 13.22 3.79 18.13
CA GLU A 136 13.35 3.71 19.59
C GLU A 136 12.72 4.91 20.32
N HIS A 137 12.58 6.05 19.63
CA HIS A 137 12.13 7.32 20.22
C HIS A 137 11.13 8.05 19.31
N VAL A 138 10.20 8.80 19.92
CA VAL A 138 9.17 9.60 19.21
C VAL A 138 9.78 10.50 18.13
N PHE A 139 10.96 11.08 18.39
CA PHE A 139 11.67 11.90 17.40
C PHE A 139 12.06 11.13 16.13
N GLN A 140 12.40 9.85 16.23
CA GLN A 140 12.70 9.01 15.07
C GLN A 140 11.42 8.70 14.29
N GLN A 141 10.30 8.43 14.98
CA GLN A 141 8.99 8.26 14.34
C GLN A 141 8.57 9.51 13.56
N SER A 142 8.73 10.71 14.15
CA SER A 142 8.44 11.97 13.45
C SER A 142 9.35 12.20 12.24
N HIS A 143 10.61 11.78 12.31
CA HIS A 143 11.54 11.88 11.18
C HIS A 143 11.13 10.96 10.04
N THR A 144 10.85 9.67 10.31
CA THR A 144 10.35 8.70 9.33
C THR A 144 9.05 9.20 8.68
N MET A 145 8.10 9.66 9.50
CA MET A 145 6.84 10.24 9.04
C MET A 145 7.05 11.43 8.08
N GLY A 146 7.96 12.33 8.42
CA GLY A 146 8.31 13.47 7.58
C GLY A 146 9.00 13.08 6.27
N ASP A 147 9.82 12.03 6.28
CA ASP A 147 10.50 11.52 5.09
C ASP A 147 9.50 10.88 4.10
N ILE A 148 8.62 10.00 4.59
CA ILE A 148 7.54 9.39 3.78
C ILE A 148 6.64 10.48 3.18
N ALA A 149 6.19 11.45 3.99
CA ALA A 149 5.40 12.57 3.50
C ALA A 149 6.14 13.39 2.43
N GLY A 150 7.47 13.51 2.56
CA GLY A 150 8.35 14.12 1.57
C GLY A 150 8.32 13.40 0.22
N TYR A 151 8.34 12.06 0.22
CA TYR A 151 8.18 11.26 -1.01
C TYR A 151 6.84 11.52 -1.68
N TYR A 152 5.73 11.46 -0.93
CA TYR A 152 4.39 11.66 -1.50
C TYR A 152 4.26 13.05 -2.12
N LYS A 153 4.70 14.08 -1.38
CA LYS A 153 4.69 15.46 -1.85
C LYS A 153 5.58 15.69 -3.08
N ALA A 154 6.74 15.04 -3.16
CA ALA A 154 7.64 15.17 -4.31
C ALA A 154 7.01 14.64 -5.61
N PHE A 155 6.03 13.74 -5.51
CA PHE A 155 5.24 13.23 -6.62
C PHE A 155 3.87 13.88 -6.78
N GLY A 156 3.55 14.88 -5.95
CA GLY A 156 2.29 15.61 -5.98
C GLY A 156 1.10 14.82 -5.44
N LEU A 157 1.36 13.88 -4.53
CA LEU A 157 0.35 13.03 -3.91
C LEU A 157 -0.01 13.53 -2.51
N GLU A 158 -1.29 13.38 -2.17
CA GLU A 158 -1.86 13.62 -0.85
C GLU A 158 -2.75 12.42 -0.51
N LEU A 159 -2.85 12.06 0.78
CA LEU A 159 -3.80 11.03 1.19
C LEU A 159 -5.22 11.54 0.97
N ALA A 160 -6.08 10.70 0.40
CA ALA A 160 -7.49 11.04 0.26
C ALA A 160 -8.14 11.12 1.65
N GLU A 161 -9.03 12.10 1.86
CA GLU A 161 -9.71 12.31 3.15
C GLU A 161 -10.56 11.10 3.59
N VAL A 162 -10.99 10.27 2.63
CA VAL A 162 -11.76 9.04 2.87
C VAL A 162 -10.91 7.88 3.38
N VAL A 163 -9.58 7.97 3.28
CA VAL A 163 -8.67 6.94 3.78
C VAL A 163 -8.32 7.27 5.22
N HIS A 164 -8.90 6.53 6.16
CA HIS A 164 -8.68 6.70 7.60
C HIS A 164 -7.39 6.04 8.10
N GLU A 165 -6.33 6.05 7.28
CA GLU A 165 -5.03 5.44 7.60
C GLU A 165 -3.92 6.48 7.70
N ARG A 166 -2.86 6.10 8.41
CA ARG A 166 -1.63 6.89 8.48
C ARG A 166 -0.80 6.70 7.21
N LEU A 167 -0.02 7.71 6.89
CA LEU A 167 0.89 7.70 5.73
C LEU A 167 1.98 6.62 5.79
N ASP A 168 2.28 6.07 6.98
CA ASP A 168 3.22 4.96 7.16
C ASP A 168 2.55 3.58 7.22
N HIS A 169 1.26 3.50 6.86
CA HIS A 169 0.54 2.24 6.78
C HIS A 169 1.00 1.42 5.56
N ILE A 170 1.12 0.09 5.69
CA ILE A 170 1.63 -0.77 4.61
C ILE A 170 0.84 -0.62 3.30
N SER A 171 -0.49 -0.51 3.38
CA SER A 171 -1.30 -0.34 2.16
C SER A 171 -0.99 0.97 1.44
N VAL A 172 -0.73 2.04 2.17
CA VAL A 172 -0.43 3.38 1.63
C VAL A 172 0.97 3.38 1.00
N GLU A 173 1.96 2.77 1.66
CA GLU A 173 3.30 2.60 1.09
C GLU A 173 3.30 1.73 -0.18
N LEU A 174 2.50 0.66 -0.21
CA LEU A 174 2.34 -0.19 -1.40
C LEU A 174 1.61 0.54 -2.53
N GLU A 175 0.58 1.35 -2.22
CA GLU A 175 -0.12 2.16 -3.22
C GLU A 175 0.79 3.21 -3.84
N PHE A 176 1.67 3.82 -3.04
CA PHE A 176 2.68 4.72 -3.56
C PHE A 176 3.64 4.02 -4.54
N LEU A 177 4.06 2.78 -4.24
CA LEU A 177 4.89 2.00 -5.14
C LEU A 177 4.13 1.53 -6.39
N HIS A 178 2.84 1.22 -6.27
CA HIS A 178 1.95 1.01 -7.42
C HIS A 178 2.00 2.22 -8.35
N PHE A 179 1.83 3.43 -7.81
CA PHE A 179 1.88 4.68 -8.55
C PHE A 179 3.24 4.90 -9.21
N LEU A 180 4.36 4.66 -8.50
CA LEU A 180 5.70 4.82 -9.08
C LEU A 180 5.93 3.85 -10.25
N ALA A 181 5.59 2.57 -10.09
CA ALA A 181 5.74 1.57 -11.16
C ALA A 181 4.83 1.87 -12.36
N TYR A 182 3.63 2.40 -12.14
CA TYR A 182 2.77 2.91 -13.21
C TYR A 182 3.43 4.10 -13.93
N LYS A 183 4.01 5.03 -13.17
CA LYS A 183 4.70 6.20 -13.70
C LYS A 183 5.98 5.82 -14.46
N GLU A 184 6.67 4.74 -14.06
CA GLU A 184 7.79 4.16 -14.80
C GLU A 184 7.34 3.69 -16.19
N SER A 185 6.26 2.92 -16.24
CA SER A 185 5.63 2.47 -17.50
C SER A 185 5.24 3.65 -18.39
N TYR A 186 4.57 4.65 -17.81
CA TYR A 186 4.20 5.87 -18.52
C TYR A 186 5.44 6.57 -19.09
N ALA A 187 6.50 6.68 -18.28
CA ALA A 187 7.69 7.42 -18.67
C ALA A 187 8.49 6.75 -19.79
N LEU A 188 8.54 5.41 -19.81
CA LEU A 188 9.10 4.62 -20.89
C LEU A 188 8.44 4.92 -22.25
N CYS A 189 7.14 5.27 -22.23
CA CYS A 189 6.39 5.57 -23.44
C CYS A 189 6.42 7.07 -23.83
N HIS A 190 6.44 7.99 -22.86
CA HIS A 190 6.06 9.40 -23.10
C HIS A 190 7.07 10.46 -22.65
N ASP A 191 7.90 10.18 -21.63
CA ASP A 191 8.59 11.23 -20.87
C ASP A 191 10.12 11.23 -21.01
N GLY A 192 10.68 10.20 -21.66
CA GLY A 192 12.10 10.08 -21.95
C GLY A 192 12.96 9.68 -20.74
N GLU A 193 14.27 9.53 -20.98
CA GLU A 193 15.22 8.89 -20.04
C GLU A 193 15.38 9.65 -18.71
N GLU A 194 15.36 10.99 -18.73
CA GLU A 194 15.56 11.79 -17.51
C GLU A 194 14.44 11.57 -16.48
N LYS A 195 13.18 11.66 -16.93
CA LYS A 195 12.02 11.44 -16.06
C LYS A 195 11.90 9.98 -15.63
N LEU A 196 12.22 9.05 -16.52
CA LEU A 196 12.31 7.62 -16.18
C LEU A 196 13.31 7.39 -15.04
N GLN A 197 14.50 7.98 -15.14
CA GLN A 197 15.53 7.85 -14.11
C GLN A 197 15.08 8.40 -12.76
N VAL A 198 14.36 9.54 -12.74
CA VAL A 198 13.79 10.11 -11.50
C VAL A 198 12.82 9.15 -10.82
N VAL A 199 11.94 8.50 -11.60
CA VAL A 199 10.96 7.55 -11.07
C VAL A 199 11.66 6.30 -10.53
N VAL A 200 12.54 5.68 -11.32
CA VAL A 200 13.29 4.48 -10.92
C VAL A 200 14.17 4.73 -9.69
N ASP A 201 14.77 5.92 -9.58
CA ASP A 201 15.54 6.30 -8.40
C ASP A 201 14.67 6.50 -7.16
N ALA A 202 13.44 7.00 -7.32
CA ALA A 202 12.49 7.09 -6.22
C ALA A 202 12.05 5.71 -5.74
N GLU A 203 11.71 4.79 -6.64
CA GLU A 203 11.38 3.39 -6.30
C GLU A 203 12.51 2.73 -5.51
N LYS A 204 13.75 2.82 -6.02
CA LYS A 204 14.93 2.25 -5.36
C LYS A 204 15.12 2.80 -3.96
N LYS A 205 15.01 4.13 -3.78
CA LYS A 205 15.20 4.75 -2.47
C LYS A 205 14.08 4.38 -1.52
N PHE A 206 12.82 4.44 -1.96
CA PHE A 206 11.67 4.11 -1.13
C PHE A 206 11.71 2.64 -0.67
N VAL A 207 11.95 1.69 -1.59
CA VAL A 207 12.08 0.27 -1.23
C VAL A 207 13.28 0.03 -0.30
N ARG A 208 14.42 0.70 -0.52
CA ARG A 208 15.63 0.50 0.29
C ARG A 208 15.51 1.08 1.70
N ASP A 209 14.94 2.28 1.81
CA ASP A 209 15.03 3.11 3.00
C ASP A 209 13.75 3.05 3.87
N HIS A 210 12.62 2.60 3.28
CA HIS A 210 11.31 2.42 3.93
C HIS A 210 10.82 0.97 3.85
N ILE A 211 9.81 0.67 3.03
CA ILE A 211 9.03 -0.57 3.04
C ILE A 211 9.88 -1.85 3.07
N GLY A 212 11.01 -1.90 2.35
CA GLY A 212 11.86 -3.09 2.29
C GLY A 212 12.60 -3.41 3.60
N ARG A 213 12.64 -2.48 4.56
CA ARG A 213 13.30 -2.66 5.87
C ARG A 213 12.38 -3.32 6.89
N TRP A 214 11.09 -2.97 6.88
CA TRP A 214 10.15 -3.31 7.93
C TRP A 214 9.08 -4.30 7.49
N ALA A 215 8.54 -4.14 6.28
CA ALA A 215 7.41 -4.93 5.81
C ALA A 215 7.70 -6.45 5.75
N PRO A 216 8.92 -6.94 5.43
CA PRO A 216 9.22 -8.37 5.53
C PRO A 216 9.09 -8.94 6.96
N LEU A 217 9.47 -8.17 7.97
CA LEU A 217 9.33 -8.57 9.38
C LEU A 217 7.87 -8.50 9.82
N PHE A 218 7.16 -7.43 9.44
CA PHE A 218 5.70 -7.34 9.63
C PHE A 218 4.99 -8.56 9.04
N ALA A 219 5.28 -8.91 7.78
CA ALA A 219 4.67 -10.03 7.10
C ALA A 219 4.95 -11.35 7.82
N ASP A 220 6.17 -11.58 8.32
CA ASP A 220 6.51 -12.75 9.13
C ASP A 220 5.73 -12.83 10.45
N MET A 221 5.53 -11.68 11.12
CA MET A 221 4.76 -11.65 12.36
C MET A 221 3.26 -11.82 12.10
N ALA A 222 2.73 -11.15 11.08
CA ALA A 222 1.32 -11.18 10.70
C ALA A 222 0.94 -12.56 10.14
N SER A 223 1.79 -13.22 9.34
CA SER A 223 1.52 -14.56 8.82
C SER A 223 1.49 -15.61 9.93
N LYS A 224 2.38 -15.51 10.94
CA LYS A 224 2.36 -16.34 12.16
C LYS A 224 1.07 -16.13 12.96
N LYS A 225 0.61 -14.89 13.09
CA LYS A 225 -0.64 -14.55 13.80
C LYS A 225 -1.89 -15.01 13.05
N ALA A 226 -1.89 -14.89 11.73
CA ALA A 226 -2.94 -15.40 10.87
C ALA A 226 -3.01 -16.93 10.93
N GLN A 227 -1.85 -17.61 11.04
CA GLN A 227 -1.63 -19.06 11.05
C GLN A 227 -1.98 -19.76 9.73
N ARG A 228 -3.09 -19.38 9.09
CA ARG A 228 -3.63 -19.91 7.84
C ARG A 228 -4.62 -18.92 7.24
N GLY A 229 -5.14 -19.24 6.06
CA GLY A 229 -6.20 -18.48 5.40
C GLY A 229 -5.70 -17.32 4.53
N PHE A 230 -6.64 -16.53 4.01
CA PHE A 230 -6.36 -15.45 3.07
C PHE A 230 -5.22 -14.52 3.54
N PHE A 231 -5.32 -13.95 4.75
CA PHE A 231 -4.31 -13.00 5.22
C PHE A 231 -2.96 -13.63 5.55
N HIS A 232 -2.92 -14.93 5.88
CA HIS A 232 -1.64 -15.65 5.96
C HIS A 232 -0.96 -15.69 4.60
N LEU A 233 -1.69 -16.10 3.56
CA LEU A 233 -1.18 -16.18 2.20
C LEU A 233 -0.83 -14.79 1.64
N LEU A 234 -1.62 -13.76 1.95
CA LEU A 234 -1.34 -12.37 1.59
C LEU A 234 -0.03 -11.86 2.21
N CYS A 235 0.23 -12.17 3.48
CA CYS A 235 1.50 -11.82 4.13
C CYS A 235 2.69 -12.51 3.44
N GLU A 236 2.58 -13.81 3.17
CA GLU A 236 3.62 -14.56 2.45
C GLU A 236 3.82 -14.02 1.02
N LEU A 237 2.73 -13.64 0.33
CA LEU A 237 2.75 -13.02 -0.99
C LEU A 237 3.46 -11.66 -0.95
N GLY A 238 3.11 -10.79 -0.01
CA GLY A 238 3.75 -9.48 0.17
C GLY A 238 5.24 -9.61 0.45
N LYS A 239 5.63 -10.56 1.30
CA LYS A 239 7.05 -10.86 1.58
C LYS A 239 7.79 -11.37 0.34
N ALA A 240 7.21 -12.32 -0.38
CA ALA A 240 7.78 -12.87 -1.61
C ALA A 240 7.95 -11.78 -2.69
N TYR A 241 6.93 -10.93 -2.83
CA TYR A 241 6.92 -9.84 -3.78
C TYR A 241 7.95 -8.75 -3.45
N LEU A 242 8.06 -8.33 -2.18
CA LEU A 242 9.10 -7.38 -1.77
C LEU A 242 10.52 -7.92 -1.96
N LYS A 243 10.72 -9.23 -1.79
CA LYS A 243 12.00 -9.88 -2.09
C LYS A 243 12.32 -9.82 -3.58
N PHE A 244 11.32 -10.08 -4.43
CA PHE A 244 11.44 -9.89 -5.88
C PHE A 244 11.79 -8.44 -6.24
N GLU A 245 11.08 -7.47 -5.67
CA GLU A 245 11.29 -6.04 -5.90
C GLU A 245 12.70 -5.59 -5.53
N CYS A 246 13.21 -6.02 -4.37
CA CYS A 246 14.59 -5.74 -3.98
C CYS A 246 15.60 -6.29 -5.00
N ALA A 247 15.38 -7.52 -5.49
CA ALA A 247 16.25 -8.15 -6.47
C ALA A 247 16.17 -7.48 -7.85
N TYR A 248 14.97 -7.09 -8.27
CA TYR A 248 14.71 -6.40 -9.53
C TYR A 248 15.34 -5.00 -9.55
N LEU A 249 15.09 -4.21 -8.52
CA LEU A 249 15.62 -2.85 -8.36
C LEU A 249 17.11 -2.83 -7.98
N GLY A 250 17.68 -3.98 -7.61
CA GLY A 250 19.09 -4.10 -7.23
C GLY A 250 19.41 -3.40 -5.89
N VAL A 251 18.44 -3.35 -4.98
CA VAL A 251 18.57 -2.70 -3.67
C VAL A 251 18.72 -3.72 -2.55
N LYS A 252 19.36 -3.29 -1.46
CA LYS A 252 19.56 -4.11 -0.24
C LYS A 252 19.13 -3.30 0.98
N PRO A 253 17.86 -3.39 1.38
CA PRO A 253 17.38 -2.75 2.60
C PRO A 253 18.13 -3.29 3.82
N GLN A 254 18.26 -2.46 4.87
CA GLN A 254 18.74 -2.90 6.17
C GLN A 254 17.55 -3.42 6.99
N PRO A 255 17.40 -4.75 7.18
CA PRO A 255 16.21 -5.31 7.80
C PRO A 255 16.17 -5.04 9.30
N TYR A 256 14.98 -4.81 9.83
CA TYR A 256 14.73 -4.85 11.27
C TYR A 256 14.62 -6.29 11.77
N LYS A 257 14.82 -6.48 13.08
CA LYS A 257 14.68 -7.75 13.80
C LYS A 257 13.50 -7.67 14.76
N GLU A 258 13.01 -8.82 15.23
CA GLU A 258 11.94 -8.88 16.24
C GLU A 258 12.29 -8.08 17.51
N THR A 259 13.58 -7.93 17.86
CA THR A 259 14.03 -7.07 18.97
C THR A 259 13.77 -5.58 18.76
N ASP A 260 13.60 -5.19 17.51
CA ASP A 260 13.44 -3.80 17.07
C ASP A 260 11.94 -3.46 16.96
N TYR A 261 11.06 -4.45 17.08
CA TYR A 261 9.63 -4.25 17.25
C TYR A 261 9.34 -3.84 18.69
N LYS A 262 8.66 -2.70 18.85
CA LYS A 262 8.20 -2.21 20.15
C LYS A 262 6.71 -1.94 20.02
N PRO A 263 5.85 -2.74 20.66
CA PRO A 263 4.44 -2.37 20.77
C PRO A 263 4.32 -1.00 21.41
N ALA A 264 3.30 -0.25 21.01
CA ALA A 264 2.90 0.96 21.72
C ALA A 264 2.51 0.59 23.16
N THR A 265 3.48 0.57 24.06
CA THR A 265 3.22 0.65 25.49
C THR A 265 2.94 2.11 25.75
N PHE A 266 1.67 2.46 25.95
CA PHE A 266 1.34 3.73 26.58
C PHE A 266 1.85 3.67 28.02
N ASN A 267 3.13 4.00 28.20
CA ASN A 267 3.64 4.46 29.47
C ASN A 267 3.63 5.98 29.38
N PRO A 268 2.66 6.68 29.99
CA PRO A 268 2.82 8.11 30.18
C PRO A 268 4.13 8.26 30.97
N PRO A 269 5.11 9.04 30.48
CA PRO A 269 6.30 9.29 31.26
C PRO A 269 5.81 9.89 32.58
N GLU A 270 6.20 9.32 33.72
CA GLU A 270 5.91 9.95 35.01
C GLU A 270 6.39 11.41 34.95
N GLY A 271 5.44 12.34 34.89
CA GLY A 271 5.70 13.78 34.82
C GLY A 271 5.82 14.41 33.43
N ALA A 272 5.47 13.74 32.32
CA ALA A 272 5.40 14.42 31.02
C ALA A 272 3.95 14.64 30.58
N SER A 273 3.40 15.79 30.94
CA SER A 273 2.26 16.39 30.25
C SER A 273 2.72 16.90 28.89
N PHE A 274 2.42 16.17 27.83
CA PHE A 274 2.49 16.70 26.47
C PHE A 274 1.07 17.03 26.03
N GLU A 275 0.68 18.29 26.19
CA GLU A 275 -0.47 18.84 25.46
C GLU A 275 -0.03 19.13 24.02
N CYS A 276 -0.68 18.49 23.06
CA CYS A 276 -0.79 18.99 21.70
C CYS A 276 -2.14 18.53 21.14
N GLY A 277 -3.03 19.50 20.90
CA GLY A 277 -4.39 19.28 20.39
C GLY A 277 -5.44 19.31 21.49
N ALA A 278 -5.92 20.51 21.82
CA ALA A 278 -7.08 20.72 22.68
C ALA A 278 -8.32 20.06 22.04
N GLN A 279 -8.58 18.80 22.38
CA GLN A 279 -9.93 18.29 22.54
C GLN A 279 -10.38 18.65 23.95
N ASP A 280 -10.80 19.89 24.13
CA ASP A 280 -11.79 20.22 25.13
C ASP A 280 -12.95 20.89 24.39
N LEU A 281 -14.13 20.85 25.00
CA LEU A 281 -15.44 21.29 24.51
C LEU A 281 -16.29 20.20 23.83
N GLY A 282 -16.31 19.04 24.47
CA GLY A 282 -17.62 18.53 24.86
C GLY A 282 -18.16 19.43 25.97
N ASN A 283 -19.27 20.13 25.71
CA ASN A 283 -20.11 20.91 26.65
C ASN A 283 -19.99 22.45 26.75
N GLU A 284 -19.62 23.19 25.69
CA GLU A 284 -19.86 24.65 25.64
C GLU A 284 -20.66 25.15 24.42
N LEU A 285 -21.63 24.37 23.92
CA LEU A 285 -22.65 24.93 23.03
C LEU A 285 -23.77 25.70 23.76
N THR A 286 -23.78 25.65 25.09
CA THR A 286 -24.77 26.36 25.93
C THR A 286 -24.21 27.67 26.52
N VAL A 287 -22.88 27.84 26.55
CA VAL A 287 -22.21 29.04 27.10
C VAL A 287 -22.01 30.11 26.02
N LEU A 288 -21.80 29.71 24.76
CA LEU A 288 -21.65 30.61 23.61
C LEU A 288 -22.96 31.17 23.04
N LEU A 289 -24.11 30.93 23.70
CA LEU A 289 -25.38 31.59 23.41
C LEU A 289 -25.74 32.70 24.40
N ASP A 290 -25.03 32.82 25.53
CA ASP A 290 -25.24 33.89 26.52
C ASP A 290 -24.22 35.05 26.39
N GLU A 291 -23.10 34.85 25.67
CA GLU A 291 -22.05 35.89 25.52
C GLU A 291 -22.19 36.78 24.28
N VAL A 292 -23.18 36.56 23.41
CA VAL A 292 -23.49 37.47 22.29
C VAL A 292 -24.64 38.41 22.64
N GLY A 293 -24.64 38.98 23.83
CA GLY A 293 -25.35 40.24 24.14
C GLY A 293 -26.80 40.37 23.64
N GLY A 294 -27.56 39.28 23.57
CA GLY A 294 -28.93 39.23 23.05
C GLY A 294 -29.99 39.79 24.00
N ARG A 295 -29.61 40.63 24.97
CA ARG A 295 -30.51 41.41 25.84
C ARG A 295 -29.81 42.68 26.33
N SER A 296 -29.95 43.78 25.57
CA SER A 296 -30.23 45.13 26.09
C SER A 296 -30.09 46.19 24.99
N GLN A 297 -30.99 46.14 24.00
CA GLN A 297 -31.54 47.37 23.41
C GLN A 297 -33.05 47.20 23.34
N MET A 298 -33.69 47.41 24.48
CA MET A 298 -35.07 47.90 24.67
C MET A 298 -35.31 47.93 26.18
N ASP A 299 -34.63 48.84 26.86
CA ASP A 299 -35.23 49.60 27.95
C ASP A 299 -34.31 50.79 28.23
N GLU A 300 -34.67 51.93 27.66
CA GLU A 300 -35.02 53.14 28.43
C GLU A 300 -35.19 54.33 27.47
N GLY A 301 -36.40 54.91 27.46
CA GLY A 301 -36.61 56.27 26.95
C GLY A 301 -37.90 56.55 26.18
N ASP A 302 -39.07 56.36 26.79
CA ASP A 302 -40.10 57.43 26.82
C ASP A 302 -41.15 57.07 27.88
N THR A 303 -41.16 57.67 29.07
CA THR A 303 -41.90 58.90 29.40
C THR A 303 -43.29 59.02 28.76
N SER A 304 -44.30 58.42 29.40
CA SER A 304 -45.54 59.08 29.92
C SER A 304 -46.52 58.05 30.50
#